data_AF-A0A7R9JEV4-F1
#
_entry.id   AF-A0A7R9JEV4-F1
#
_cell.length_a   1.000
_cell.length_b   1.000
_cell.length_c   1.000
_cell.angle_alpha   90.00
_cell.angle_beta   90.00
_cell.angle_gamma   90.00
#
_symmetry.space_group_name_H-M   'P 1'
#
loop_
_entity.id
_entity.type
_entity.pdbx_description
1 polymer ?
#
loop_
_entity_poly.entity_id
_entity_poly.type
_entity_poly.pdbx_seq_one_letter_code
_entity_poly.pdbx_strand_id
1 'polypeptide(L)'
;PRPKPGEEGHDPFEWDSDDEEDAESTERPTTRSQSSGDPPTNGTTATQPEKTVTVAPIISEDRLKTFTTTLARVFRDERVLSLSKVRLTSAINSAMGGEPFDAGETAAALGQLTDTNRVMVADDIVFLI
;
A
#
# COMPACT_ATOMS: atom_id res chain seq x y z
N PRO A 1 29.96 44.12 14.22
CA PRO A 1 28.98 44.37 15.32
C PRO A 1 27.58 43.95 14.86
N ARG A 2 27.01 42.89 15.45
CA ARG A 2 25.68 42.40 15.09
C ARG A 2 24.59 43.17 15.89
N PRO A 3 23.48 43.58 15.25
CA PRO A 3 22.39 44.30 15.91
C PRO A 3 21.67 43.41 16.92
N LYS A 4 21.00 44.02 17.91
CA LYS A 4 20.33 43.30 19.01
C LYS A 4 18.86 42.99 18.69
N PRO A 5 18.25 41.99 19.35
CA PRO A 5 16.88 41.59 19.07
C PRO A 5 15.89 42.75 19.33
N GLY A 6 15.15 43.16 18.29
CA GLY A 6 14.13 44.21 18.35
C GLY A 6 14.30 45.36 17.36
N GLU A 7 15.39 45.41 16.58
CA GLU A 7 15.55 46.38 15.49
C GLU A 7 14.94 45.86 14.17
N GLU A 8 14.37 46.79 13.39
CA GLU A 8 13.72 46.55 12.09
C GLU A 8 14.76 46.05 11.07
N GLY A 9 14.80 44.72 10.89
CA GLY A 9 15.77 44.02 10.05
C GLY A 9 16.22 42.65 10.58
N HIS A 10 15.82 42.27 11.80
CA HIS A 10 16.11 40.95 12.36
C HIS A 10 15.04 39.93 11.92
N ASP A 11 15.41 39.00 11.01
CA ASP A 11 14.52 37.94 10.53
C ASP A 11 14.47 36.78 11.54
N PRO A 12 13.30 36.43 12.11
CA PRO A 12 13.15 35.33 13.07
C PRO A 12 13.36 33.92 12.47
N PHE A 13 13.57 33.80 11.17
CA PHE A 13 13.90 32.53 10.50
C PHE A 13 15.34 32.48 9.95
N GLU A 14 16.24 33.36 10.42
CA GLU A 14 17.68 33.20 10.17
C GLU A 14 18.19 31.97 10.94
N TRP A 15 18.16 30.81 10.28
CA TRP A 15 18.72 29.56 10.78
C TRP A 15 20.24 29.63 10.66
N ASP A 16 20.94 29.66 11.80
CA ASP A 16 22.40 29.66 11.93
C ASP A 16 22.98 28.53 11.06
N SER A 17 23.57 28.90 9.92
CA SER A 17 24.13 27.97 8.94
C SER A 17 25.63 27.82 9.14
N ASP A 18 26.05 27.59 10.39
CA ASP A 18 27.46 27.50 10.80
C ASP A 18 27.63 26.45 11.92
N ASP A 19 27.07 25.24 11.72
CA ASP A 19 27.42 24.07 12.52
C ASP A 19 28.47 23.24 11.76
N GLU A 20 29.67 23.79 11.67
CA GLU A 20 30.86 23.11 11.17
C GLU A 20 32.06 23.35 12.12
N GLU A 21 32.38 22.27 12.86
CA GLU A 21 33.72 21.86 13.35
C GLU A 21 34.27 22.43 14.69
N ASP A 22 34.42 21.57 15.73
CA ASP A 22 35.70 20.90 16.07
C ASP A 22 35.88 20.53 17.58
N ALA A 23 36.43 19.32 17.79
CA ALA A 23 37.19 18.75 18.95
C ALA A 23 36.55 18.72 20.38
N GLU A 24 36.77 17.76 21.28
CA GLU A 24 37.96 16.93 21.56
C GLU A 24 37.59 15.71 22.46
N SER A 25 38.12 14.54 22.08
CA SER A 25 38.54 13.34 22.85
C SER A 25 38.01 13.03 24.26
N THR A 26 37.44 11.83 24.43
CA THR A 26 37.57 11.02 25.67
C THR A 26 37.62 9.53 25.28
N GLU A 27 38.86 9.03 25.28
CA GLU A 27 39.40 7.68 25.56
C GLU A 27 38.58 6.38 25.36
N ARG A 28 39.27 5.40 24.74
CA ARG A 28 38.89 4.00 24.50
C ARG A 28 39.20 3.12 25.73
N PRO A 29 38.63 1.90 25.82
CA PRO A 29 39.49 0.75 25.53
C PRO A 29 38.85 -0.32 24.64
N THR A 30 39.74 -1.11 24.05
CA THR A 30 39.52 -2.09 22.99
C THR A 30 39.43 -3.52 23.56
N THR A 31 39.18 -4.47 22.63
CA THR A 31 39.23 -5.94 22.73
C THR A 31 37.89 -6.60 23.09
N ARG A 32 37.42 -7.67 22.44
CA ARG A 32 38.09 -8.71 21.64
C ARG A 32 37.06 -9.47 20.77
N SER A 33 37.50 -9.87 19.58
CA SER A 33 36.84 -10.69 18.56
C SER A 33 36.31 -12.06 19.03
N GLN A 34 35.31 -12.59 18.32
CA GLN A 34 35.36 -13.85 17.53
C GLN A 34 33.94 -14.16 16.99
N SER A 35 33.67 -13.98 15.70
CA SER A 35 33.66 -15.05 14.68
C SER A 35 32.99 -16.35 15.14
N SER A 36 31.83 -16.68 14.57
CA SER A 36 31.52 -17.97 13.92
C SER A 36 30.01 -18.10 13.75
N GLY A 37 29.56 -18.40 12.53
CA GLY A 37 28.25 -19.04 12.34
C GLY A 37 27.48 -18.61 11.10
N ASP A 38 28.04 -18.81 9.91
CA ASP A 38 27.19 -19.31 8.81
C ASP A 38 26.50 -20.60 9.28
N PRO A 39 25.21 -20.76 9.02
CA PRO A 39 24.73 -22.05 8.53
C PRO A 39 24.42 -21.96 7.03
N PRO A 40 24.83 -22.98 6.25
CA PRO A 40 24.56 -23.07 4.83
C PRO A 40 23.12 -23.54 4.58
N THR A 41 22.62 -23.19 3.40
CA THR A 41 21.64 -23.93 2.59
C THR A 41 20.38 -24.42 3.31
N ASN A 42 19.24 -23.82 2.96
CA ASN A 42 18.22 -24.59 2.25
C ASN A 42 17.26 -23.66 1.55
N GLY A 43 17.04 -23.94 0.27
CA GLY A 43 16.06 -23.26 -0.55
C GLY A 43 14.72 -23.22 0.15
N THR A 44 14.31 -22.03 0.57
CA THR A 44 12.90 -21.75 0.75
C THR A 44 12.53 -21.07 -0.53
N THR A 45 12.03 -21.89 -1.45
CA THR A 45 11.08 -21.49 -2.49
C THR A 45 10.40 -20.20 -2.07
N ALA A 46 10.55 -19.14 -2.87
CA ALA A 46 9.57 -18.09 -2.88
C ALA A 46 8.24 -18.81 -3.06
N THR A 47 7.53 -19.01 -1.95
CA THR A 47 6.17 -19.51 -1.91
C THR A 47 5.42 -18.44 -2.66
N GLN A 48 5.27 -18.67 -3.97
CA GLN A 48 4.20 -18.08 -4.76
C GLN A 48 2.98 -18.13 -3.83
N PRO A 49 2.28 -17.01 -3.60
CA PRO A 49 1.05 -17.07 -2.85
C PRO A 49 0.25 -18.20 -3.45
N GLU A 50 0.03 -19.23 -2.62
CA GLU A 50 -0.67 -20.43 -2.97
C GLU A 50 -1.91 -19.93 -3.70
N LYS A 51 -1.99 -20.15 -5.02
CA LYS A 51 -3.19 -19.88 -5.77
C LYS A 51 -4.20 -20.86 -5.19
N THR A 52 -4.86 -20.44 -4.10
CA THR A 52 -6.07 -21.05 -3.61
C THR A 52 -6.95 -21.07 -4.83
N VAL A 53 -7.07 -22.25 -5.43
CA VAL A 53 -8.05 -22.56 -6.47
C VAL A 53 -9.39 -22.56 -5.76
N THR A 54 -9.82 -21.38 -5.31
CA THR A 54 -11.19 -21.07 -4.98
C THR A 54 -11.94 -21.27 -6.28
N VAL A 55 -12.64 -22.40 -6.37
CA VAL A 55 -13.61 -22.73 -7.42
C VAL A 55 -14.35 -21.44 -7.77
N ALA A 56 -14.00 -20.86 -8.92
CA ALA A 56 -14.50 -19.55 -9.30
C ALA A 56 -16.03 -19.60 -9.33
N PRO A 57 -16.73 -18.79 -8.53
CA PRO A 57 -18.16 -18.64 -8.68
C PRO A 57 -18.44 -18.17 -10.12
N ILE A 58 -19.45 -18.73 -10.74
CA ILE A 58 -19.69 -18.57 -12.18
C ILE A 58 -20.28 -17.18 -12.41
N ILE A 59 -19.44 -16.19 -12.74
CA ILE A 59 -19.90 -14.90 -13.26
C ILE A 59 -19.80 -14.91 -14.79
N SER A 60 -20.87 -14.49 -15.47
CA SER A 60 -20.88 -14.33 -16.93
C SER A 60 -19.93 -13.21 -17.36
N GLU A 61 -19.27 -13.34 -18.52
CA GLU A 61 -18.32 -12.34 -19.02
C GLU A 61 -18.93 -10.93 -19.16
N ASP A 62 -20.20 -10.84 -19.56
CA ASP A 62 -20.91 -9.56 -19.69
C ASP A 62 -21.06 -8.85 -18.34
N ARG A 63 -21.43 -9.60 -17.31
CA ARG A 63 -21.53 -9.11 -15.93
C ARG A 63 -20.15 -8.73 -15.38
N LEU A 64 -19.10 -9.49 -15.69
CA LEU A 64 -17.74 -9.18 -15.28
C LEU A 64 -17.23 -7.87 -15.90
N LYS A 65 -17.48 -7.65 -17.20
CA LYS A 65 -17.11 -6.39 -17.88
C LYS A 65 -17.82 -5.20 -17.25
N THR A 66 -19.11 -5.36 -16.96
CA THR A 66 -19.90 -4.31 -16.32
C THR A 66 -19.42 -4.04 -14.89
N PHE A 67 -19.11 -5.09 -14.13
CA PHE A 67 -18.52 -5.00 -12.79
C PHE A 67 -17.19 -4.25 -12.83
N THR A 68 -16.29 -4.62 -13.74
CA THR A 68 -14.96 -4.01 -13.89
C THR A 68 -15.05 -2.52 -14.22
N THR A 69 -15.93 -2.16 -15.16
CA THR A 69 -16.13 -0.77 -15.58
C THR A 69 -16.71 0.07 -14.44
N THR A 70 -17.70 -0.49 -13.73
CA THR A 70 -18.32 0.18 -12.58
C THR A 70 -17.34 0.31 -11.42
N LEU A 71 -16.54 -0.73 -11.14
CA LEU A 71 -15.49 -0.71 -10.13
C LEU A 71 -14.48 0.41 -10.41
N ALA A 72 -13.91 0.45 -11.62
CA ALA A 72 -12.94 1.48 -11.98
C ALA A 72 -13.53 2.89 -11.87
N ARG A 73 -14.82 3.05 -12.18
CA ARG A 73 -15.54 4.31 -11.98
C ARG A 73 -15.68 4.66 -10.49
N VAL A 74 -16.08 3.72 -9.64
CA VAL A 74 -16.22 3.95 -8.19
C VAL A 74 -14.90 4.41 -7.57
N PHE A 75 -13.78 3.72 -7.87
CA PHE A 75 -12.46 4.13 -7.37
C PHE A 75 -12.07 5.54 -7.87
N ARG A 76 -12.41 5.89 -9.11
CA ARG A 76 -12.17 7.22 -9.68
C ARG A 76 -13.05 8.31 -9.05
N ASP A 77 -14.33 8.01 -8.83
CA ASP A 77 -15.31 8.95 -8.28
C ASP A 77 -15.02 9.23 -6.79
N GLU A 78 -14.65 8.20 -6.03
CA GLU A 78 -14.23 8.33 -4.63
C GLU A 78 -12.79 8.84 -4.47
N ARG A 79 -12.00 8.87 -5.56
CA ARG A 79 -10.57 9.25 -5.59
C ARG A 79 -9.72 8.49 -4.57
N VAL A 80 -9.98 7.20 -4.45
CA VAL A 80 -9.25 6.29 -3.55
C VAL A 80 -8.60 5.17 -4.35
N LEU A 81 -7.59 4.53 -3.76
CA LEU A 81 -6.90 3.37 -4.33
C LEU A 81 -7.28 2.05 -3.63
N SER A 82 -7.99 2.14 -2.51
CA SER A 82 -8.40 0.99 -1.70
C SER A 82 -9.81 1.18 -1.15
N LEU A 83 -10.63 0.14 -1.20
CA LEU A 83 -11.98 0.13 -0.63
C LEU A 83 -12.27 -1.21 0.04
N SER A 84 -12.94 -1.17 1.20
CA SER A 84 -13.48 -2.40 1.81
C SER A 84 -14.48 -3.07 0.87
N LYS A 85 -14.52 -4.40 0.85
CA LYS A 85 -15.42 -5.22 0.03
C LYS A 85 -16.89 -4.86 0.26
N VAL A 86 -17.28 -4.55 1.50
CA VAL A 86 -18.65 -4.11 1.85
C VAL A 86 -18.98 -2.78 1.17
N ARG A 87 -18.08 -1.79 1.27
CA ARG A 87 -18.26 -0.48 0.63
C ARG A 87 -18.29 -0.60 -0.88
N LEU A 88 -17.37 -1.38 -1.44
CA LEU A 88 -17.30 -1.64 -2.87
C LEU A 88 -18.61 -2.24 -3.39
N THR A 89 -19.11 -3.28 -2.74
CA THR A 89 -20.37 -3.95 -3.13
C THR A 89 -21.54 -2.98 -3.08
N SER A 90 -21.63 -2.18 -2.00
CA SER A 90 -22.67 -1.15 -1.87
C SER A 90 -22.57 -0.07 -2.94
N ALA A 91 -21.36 0.39 -3.27
CA ALA A 91 -21.12 1.42 -4.27
C ALA A 91 -21.45 0.93 -5.68
N ILE A 92 -21.03 -0.29 -6.03
CA ILE A 92 -21.32 -0.92 -7.32
C ILE A 92 -22.83 -1.13 -7.49
N ASN A 93 -23.50 -1.71 -6.49
CA ASN A 93 -24.96 -1.92 -6.54
C ASN A 93 -25.73 -0.59 -6.66
N SER A 94 -25.24 0.48 -6.02
CA SER A 94 -25.86 1.82 -6.13
C SER A 94 -25.62 2.45 -7.50
N ALA A 95 -24.45 2.25 -8.11
CA ALA A 95 -24.07 2.85 -9.38
C ALA A 95 -24.68 2.17 -10.60
N MET A 96 -24.96 0.86 -10.51
CA MET A 96 -25.42 0.06 -11.66
C MET A 96 -26.90 0.29 -11.99
N GLY A 97 -27.73 0.64 -11.00
CA GLY A 97 -29.18 0.88 -11.19
C GLY A 97 -29.98 -0.32 -11.71
N GLY A 98 -29.36 -1.51 -11.81
CA GLY A 98 -29.92 -2.75 -12.35
C GLY A 98 -29.96 -3.87 -11.31
N GLU A 99 -29.72 -5.12 -11.75
CA GLU A 99 -29.68 -6.27 -10.84
C GLU A 99 -28.44 -6.21 -9.92
N PRO A 100 -28.61 -6.28 -8.59
CA PRO A 100 -27.48 -6.27 -7.66
C PRO A 100 -26.60 -7.50 -7.86
N PHE A 101 -25.31 -7.37 -7.59
CA PHE A 101 -24.41 -8.50 -7.55
C PHE A 101 -24.57 -9.26 -6.24
N ASP A 102 -24.63 -10.59 -6.33
CA ASP A 102 -24.57 -11.44 -5.15
C ASP A 102 -23.16 -11.44 -4.54
N ALA A 103 -23.05 -11.82 -3.27
CA ALA A 103 -21.76 -11.98 -2.59
C ALA A 103 -20.86 -13.00 -3.31
N GLY A 104 -21.45 -14.07 -3.86
CA GLY A 104 -20.75 -15.07 -4.67
C GLY A 104 -20.21 -14.48 -5.97
N GLU A 105 -21.02 -13.73 -6.71
CA GLU A 105 -20.59 -13.08 -7.96
C GLU A 105 -19.52 -12.02 -7.73
N THR A 106 -19.64 -11.25 -6.65
CA THR A 106 -18.65 -10.24 -6.28
C THR A 106 -17.30 -10.90 -5.96
N ALA A 107 -17.31 -12.02 -5.22
CA ALA A 107 -16.10 -12.78 -4.94
C ALA A 107 -15.47 -13.36 -6.22
N ALA A 108 -16.29 -13.87 -7.15
CA ALA A 108 -15.81 -14.34 -8.45
C ALA A 108 -15.17 -13.24 -9.28
N ALA A 109 -15.84 -12.09 -9.36
CA ALA A 109 -15.36 -10.96 -10.13
C ALA A 109 -14.02 -10.45 -9.58
N LEU A 110 -13.91 -10.33 -8.26
CA LEU A 110 -12.66 -9.96 -7.59
C LEU A 110 -11.55 -11.01 -7.82
N GLY A 111 -11.90 -12.30 -7.81
CA GLY A 111 -10.97 -13.38 -8.14
C GLY A 111 -10.40 -13.23 -9.55
N GLN A 112 -11.26 -13.06 -10.57
CA GLN A 112 -10.81 -12.86 -11.95
C GLN A 112 -10.00 -11.57 -12.13
N LEU A 113 -10.39 -10.50 -11.44
CA LEU A 113 -9.64 -9.24 -11.47
C LEU A 113 -8.26 -9.38 -10.80
N THR A 114 -8.14 -10.24 -9.80
CA THR A 114 -6.87 -10.58 -9.16
C THR A 114 -6.00 -11.42 -10.10
N ASP A 115 -6.58 -12.42 -10.77
CA ASP A 115 -5.87 -13.23 -11.78
C ASP A 115 -5.37 -12.40 -12.97
N THR A 116 -6.12 -11.37 -13.37
CA THR A 116 -5.72 -10.43 -14.43
C THR A 116 -4.83 -9.29 -13.93
N ASN A 117 -4.39 -9.34 -12.68
CA ASN A 117 -3.52 -8.35 -12.03
C ASN A 117 -4.07 -6.91 -12.14
N ARG A 118 -5.39 -6.76 -12.04
CA ARG A 118 -6.09 -5.46 -12.03
C ARG A 118 -6.41 -4.99 -10.63
N VAL A 119 -6.59 -5.93 -9.70
CA VAL A 119 -6.87 -5.66 -8.30
C VAL A 119 -6.10 -6.63 -7.42
N MET A 120 -5.91 -6.27 -6.16
CA MET A 120 -5.45 -7.16 -5.10
C MET A 120 -6.47 -7.12 -3.97
N VAL A 121 -6.71 -8.25 -3.32
CA VAL A 121 -7.61 -8.33 -2.16
C VAL A 121 -6.83 -8.83 -0.94
N ALA A 122 -6.87 -8.08 0.15
CA ALA A 122 -6.25 -8.45 1.44
C ALA A 122 -7.13 -7.94 2.59
N ASP A 123 -7.37 -8.77 3.60
CA ASP A 123 -8.16 -8.41 4.81
C ASP A 123 -9.52 -7.76 4.48
N ASP A 124 -10.24 -8.31 3.50
CA ASP A 124 -11.51 -7.76 2.97
C ASP A 124 -11.40 -6.33 2.39
N ILE A 125 -10.20 -5.87 2.07
CA ILE A 125 -9.90 -4.62 1.37
C ILE A 125 -9.45 -4.94 -0.05
N VAL A 126 -10.05 -4.25 -1.02
CA VAL A 126 -9.73 -4.33 -2.43
C VAL A 126 -8.87 -3.14 -2.82
N PHE A 127 -7.72 -3.40 -3.41
CA PHE A 127 -6.75 -2.44 -3.91
C PHE A 127 -6.73 -2.45 -5.42
N LEU A 128 -6.75 -1.28 -6.06
CA LEU A 128 -6.54 -1.14 -7.49
C LEU A 128 -5.02 -1.15 -7.80
N ILE A 129 -4.60 -1.82 -8.88
CA ILE A 129 -3.20 -1.92 -9.31
C ILE A 129 -3.01 -1.21 -10.67
#